data_AF-A0A2E7CJE0-F1
#
_entry.id   AF-A0A2E7CJE0-F1
#
_cell.length_a   1.000
_cell.length_b   1.000
_cell.length_c   1.000
_cell.angle_alpha   90.00
_cell.angle_beta   90.00
_cell.angle_gamma   90.00
#
_symmetry.space_group_name_H-M   'P 1'
#
loop_
_entity.id
_entity.type
_entity.pdbx_description
1 polymer ?
#
loop_
_entity_poly.entity_id
_entity_poly.type
_entity_poly.pdbx_seq_one_letter_code
_entity_poly.pdbx_strand_id
1 'polypeptide(L)'
;MFLSILLSLSAYADDCDANALAEKALEGAGESSAKAFNQLMKCKPARAEKIASRTIEALVPSKPAYRSLMLSIEAGHADDVAKWLAAQQSDDMAKALRALGDFCDHTAVERFFLNQAEVKGEEFWKKRWYKYMNKCPSTEVTDLFKSELEKGEDIPRNRYFAILSSYARSAGADAIPFIESQFETTENAETHMNLISAFADASGVGGEDGTDRKAAKASIASINKLAPNLGDKALDQARITLKALDDEPSADALAQYRYKGLAQEDGSFMWGVIAIEDVTCKKGKKRQNFHSAVVRDETKTTWGDAFEEQAKALADTQWDFLLEKNCKGEGEVIYIVPTRPFLNQEKYDAWLESNRSSKAKPAAKIRDIPHEEIKM
;
A
#
# COMPACT_ATOMS: atom_id res chain seq x y z
N MET A 1 -64.68 -6.60 6.07
CA MET A 1 -63.36 -6.03 5.72
C MET A 1 -62.33 -6.35 6.82
N PHE A 2 -62.20 -7.63 7.22
CA PHE A 2 -61.28 -8.06 8.30
C PHE A 2 -60.81 -9.52 8.15
N LEU A 3 -60.82 -10.06 6.93
CA LEU A 3 -60.48 -11.48 6.68
C LEU A 3 -59.41 -11.69 5.58
N SER A 4 -58.75 -10.63 5.14
CA SER A 4 -57.74 -10.68 4.06
C SER A 4 -56.32 -10.31 4.50
N ILE A 5 -56.07 -10.18 5.81
CA ILE A 5 -54.76 -9.84 6.38
C ILE A 5 -54.03 -11.08 6.97
N LEU A 6 -54.68 -12.24 7.04
CA LEU A 6 -54.12 -13.45 7.67
C LEU A 6 -53.50 -14.48 6.69
N LEU A 7 -53.52 -14.22 5.37
CA LEU A 7 -53.06 -15.17 4.36
C LEU A 7 -51.73 -14.81 3.68
N SER A 8 -51.09 -13.71 4.05
CA SER A 8 -49.78 -13.29 3.53
C SER A 8 -48.59 -13.64 4.44
N LEU A 9 -48.81 -14.31 5.57
CA LEU A 9 -47.76 -14.78 6.49
C LEU A 9 -47.33 -16.24 6.25
N SER A 10 -48.01 -16.97 5.37
CA SER A 10 -47.75 -18.41 5.13
C SER A 10 -46.64 -18.68 4.11
N ALA A 11 -46.25 -17.70 3.30
CA ALA A 11 -45.29 -17.90 2.20
C ALA A 11 -43.81 -18.03 2.63
N TYR A 12 -43.51 -17.87 3.93
CA TYR A 12 -42.17 -18.14 4.50
C TYR A 12 -42.10 -19.47 5.28
N ALA A 13 -43.21 -20.22 5.39
CA ALA A 13 -43.24 -21.47 6.14
C ALA A 13 -42.83 -22.71 5.31
N ASP A 14 -42.99 -22.66 3.98
CA ASP A 14 -42.69 -23.79 3.09
C ASP A 14 -41.19 -24.00 2.78
N ASP A 15 -40.33 -23.02 3.09
CA ASP A 15 -38.87 -23.09 2.85
C ASP A 15 -38.06 -23.58 4.07
N CYS A 16 -38.73 -24.02 5.14
CA CYS A 16 -38.08 -24.47 6.37
C CYS A 16 -38.47 -25.92 6.77
N ASP A 17 -38.59 -26.84 5.79
CA ASP A 17 -38.65 -28.27 6.10
C ASP A 17 -37.31 -28.72 6.69
N ALA A 18 -37.27 -28.77 8.03
CA ALA A 18 -36.08 -29.06 8.79
C ALA A 18 -35.52 -30.47 8.55
N ASN A 19 -36.37 -31.43 8.23
CA ASN A 19 -35.94 -32.80 7.99
C ASN A 19 -35.33 -32.91 6.60
N ALA A 20 -35.99 -32.37 5.57
CA ALA A 20 -35.46 -32.34 4.21
C ALA A 20 -34.15 -31.55 4.13
N LEU A 21 -34.05 -30.41 4.82
CA LEU A 21 -32.82 -29.63 4.89
C LEU A 21 -31.69 -30.36 5.64
N ALA A 22 -32.00 -31.07 6.73
CA ALA A 22 -31.01 -31.85 7.48
C ALA A 22 -30.49 -33.05 6.67
N GLU A 23 -31.38 -33.77 6.00
CA GLU A 23 -31.02 -34.86 5.08
C GLU A 23 -30.15 -34.34 3.94
N LYS A 24 -30.57 -33.24 3.28
CA LYS A 24 -29.79 -32.62 2.21
C LYS A 24 -28.44 -32.06 2.67
N ALA A 25 -28.34 -31.59 3.91
CA ALA A 25 -27.06 -31.16 4.49
C ALA A 25 -26.12 -32.36 4.74
N LEU A 26 -26.64 -33.50 5.18
CA LEU A 26 -25.85 -34.70 5.48
C LEU A 26 -25.49 -35.54 4.25
N GLU A 27 -26.39 -35.60 3.27
CA GLU A 27 -26.31 -36.53 2.14
C GLU A 27 -26.05 -35.83 0.80
N GLY A 28 -26.22 -34.51 0.74
CA GLY A 28 -25.94 -33.71 -0.44
C GLY A 28 -24.44 -33.60 -0.75
N ALA A 29 -24.09 -33.34 -2.00
CA ALA A 29 -22.70 -33.16 -2.43
C ALA A 29 -22.33 -31.68 -2.56
N GLY A 30 -21.10 -31.33 -2.17
CA GLY A 30 -20.50 -30.01 -2.40
C GLY A 30 -21.37 -28.84 -1.93
N GLU A 31 -21.59 -27.86 -2.80
CA GLU A 31 -22.31 -26.63 -2.43
C GLU A 31 -23.76 -26.86 -1.99
N SER A 32 -24.44 -27.90 -2.46
CA SER A 32 -25.86 -28.10 -2.13
C SER A 32 -26.05 -28.49 -0.66
N SER A 33 -25.10 -29.24 -0.10
CA SER A 33 -25.08 -29.59 1.33
C SER A 33 -24.87 -28.32 2.17
N ALA A 34 -23.84 -27.53 1.83
CA ALA A 34 -23.55 -26.27 2.53
C ALA A 34 -24.72 -25.27 2.48
N LYS A 35 -25.39 -25.12 1.33
CA LYS A 35 -26.57 -24.25 1.20
C LYS A 35 -27.73 -24.75 2.06
N ALA A 36 -28.00 -26.06 2.06
CA ALA A 36 -29.05 -26.65 2.90
C ALA A 36 -28.75 -26.48 4.40
N PHE A 37 -27.50 -26.68 4.81
CA PHE A 37 -27.08 -26.44 6.19
C PHE A 37 -27.22 -24.98 6.60
N ASN A 38 -26.77 -24.04 5.76
CA ASN A 38 -26.94 -22.60 6.01
C ASN A 38 -28.42 -22.20 6.16
N GLN A 39 -29.31 -22.82 5.38
CA GLN A 39 -30.75 -22.60 5.47
C GLN A 39 -31.32 -23.24 6.75
N LEU A 40 -30.88 -24.45 7.11
CA LEU A 40 -31.28 -25.12 8.36
C LEU A 40 -30.83 -24.33 9.59
N MET A 41 -29.61 -23.80 9.59
CA MET A 41 -29.09 -22.93 10.66
C MET A 41 -29.98 -21.69 10.88
N LYS A 42 -30.55 -21.12 9.82
CA LYS A 42 -31.48 -19.99 9.91
C LYS A 42 -32.88 -20.42 10.40
N CYS A 43 -33.40 -21.52 9.87
CA CYS A 43 -34.77 -21.96 10.10
C CYS A 43 -34.96 -22.70 11.43
N LYS A 44 -34.02 -23.59 11.79
CA LYS A 44 -34.05 -24.47 12.97
C LYS A 44 -32.64 -24.68 13.55
N PRO A 45 -32.07 -23.66 14.22
CA PRO A 45 -30.70 -23.72 14.77
C PRO A 45 -30.42 -24.97 15.61
N ALA A 46 -31.31 -25.33 16.55
CA ALA A 46 -31.14 -26.50 17.41
C ALA A 46 -31.12 -27.85 16.66
N ARG A 47 -31.71 -27.91 15.44
CA ARG A 47 -31.63 -29.10 14.59
C ARG A 47 -30.32 -29.11 13.80
N ALA A 48 -29.89 -27.95 13.31
CA ALA A 48 -28.62 -27.79 12.62
C ALA A 48 -27.42 -28.11 13.54
N GLU A 49 -27.44 -27.61 14.78
CA GLU A 49 -26.43 -27.89 15.81
C GLU A 49 -26.20 -29.40 15.98
N LYS A 50 -27.28 -30.19 16.05
CA LYS A 50 -27.22 -31.66 16.18
C LYS A 50 -26.52 -32.37 15.01
N ILE A 51 -26.44 -31.74 13.84
CA ILE A 51 -25.82 -32.33 12.64
C ILE A 51 -24.55 -31.58 12.21
N ALA A 52 -24.15 -30.53 12.92
CA ALA A 52 -23.10 -29.60 12.50
C ALA A 52 -21.77 -30.32 12.31
N SER A 53 -21.29 -31.08 13.30
CA SER A 53 -20.01 -31.80 13.22
C SER A 53 -19.91 -32.70 11.99
N ARG A 54 -20.96 -33.50 11.72
CA ARG A 54 -21.02 -34.39 10.55
C ARG A 54 -21.10 -33.61 9.24
N THR A 55 -21.81 -32.50 9.23
CA THR A 55 -21.93 -31.65 8.05
C THR A 55 -20.62 -30.96 7.73
N ILE A 56 -19.94 -30.41 8.75
CA ILE A 56 -18.63 -29.75 8.64
C ILE A 56 -17.61 -30.69 8.01
N GLU A 57 -17.52 -31.94 8.49
CA GLU A 57 -16.61 -32.96 7.96
C GLU A 57 -16.79 -33.19 6.45
N ALA A 58 -18.03 -33.12 5.96
CA ALA A 58 -18.39 -33.33 4.56
C ALA A 58 -18.29 -32.06 3.69
N LEU A 59 -17.99 -30.89 4.25
CA LEU A 59 -17.93 -29.64 3.50
C LEU A 59 -16.78 -29.66 2.49
N VAL A 60 -17.08 -29.21 1.27
CA VAL A 60 -16.10 -28.94 0.22
C VAL A 60 -15.84 -27.42 0.14
N PRO A 61 -14.56 -26.97 0.09
CA PRO A 61 -14.22 -25.55 0.01
C PRO A 61 -15.01 -24.79 -1.07
N SER A 62 -15.83 -23.84 -0.63
CA SER A 62 -16.71 -23.04 -1.49
C SER A 62 -17.28 -21.87 -0.69
N LYS A 63 -17.79 -20.83 -1.37
CA LYS A 63 -18.41 -19.68 -0.69
C LYS A 63 -19.55 -20.08 0.26
N PRO A 64 -20.48 -20.98 -0.11
CA PRO A 64 -21.49 -21.48 0.83
C PRO A 64 -20.89 -22.25 2.01
N ALA A 65 -19.85 -23.05 1.79
CA ALA A 65 -19.19 -23.80 2.86
C ALA A 65 -18.51 -22.87 3.87
N TYR A 66 -17.85 -21.79 3.43
CA TYR A 66 -17.23 -20.84 4.36
C TYR A 66 -18.26 -20.13 5.25
N ARG A 67 -19.45 -19.84 4.71
CA ARG A 67 -20.58 -19.36 5.51
C ARG A 67 -21.05 -20.43 6.52
N SER A 68 -21.05 -21.71 6.14
CA SER A 68 -21.35 -22.81 7.06
C SER A 68 -20.34 -22.91 8.20
N LEU A 69 -19.05 -22.68 7.94
CA LEU A 69 -18.01 -22.65 8.97
C LEU A 69 -18.27 -21.51 9.97
N MET A 70 -18.54 -20.29 9.50
CA MET A 70 -18.88 -19.16 10.37
C MET A 70 -20.09 -19.49 11.25
N LEU A 71 -21.20 -19.96 10.67
CA LEU A 71 -22.40 -20.32 11.42
C LEU A 71 -22.13 -21.44 12.44
N SER A 72 -21.27 -22.39 12.08
CA SER A 72 -20.87 -23.48 12.99
C SER A 72 -20.06 -22.96 14.17
N ILE A 73 -19.18 -21.99 13.97
CA ILE A 73 -18.45 -21.31 15.06
C ILE A 73 -19.45 -20.60 15.99
N GLU A 74 -20.42 -19.88 15.44
CA GLU A 74 -21.47 -19.21 16.24
C GLU A 74 -22.32 -20.20 17.05
N ALA A 75 -22.54 -21.41 16.53
CA ALA A 75 -23.23 -22.49 17.21
C ALA A 75 -22.36 -23.29 18.20
N GLY A 76 -21.10 -22.88 18.43
CA GLY A 76 -20.21 -23.53 19.41
C GLY A 76 -19.40 -24.71 18.87
N HIS A 77 -19.39 -24.94 17.56
CA HIS A 77 -18.63 -26.01 16.90
C HIS A 77 -17.25 -25.55 16.39
N ALA A 78 -16.60 -24.63 17.11
CA ALA A 78 -15.29 -24.08 16.77
C ALA A 78 -14.21 -25.17 16.58
N ASP A 79 -14.21 -26.20 17.43
CA ASP A 79 -13.23 -27.29 17.35
C ASP A 79 -13.37 -28.14 16.09
N ASP A 80 -14.61 -28.38 15.65
CA ASP A 80 -14.87 -29.13 14.42
C ASP A 80 -14.43 -28.33 13.19
N VAL A 81 -14.65 -27.01 13.21
CA VAL A 81 -14.13 -26.11 12.18
C VAL A 81 -12.59 -26.09 12.18
N ALA A 82 -11.94 -26.05 13.34
CA ALA A 82 -10.49 -26.11 13.44
C ALA A 82 -9.91 -27.42 12.87
N LYS A 83 -10.55 -28.57 13.15
CA LYS A 83 -10.17 -29.88 12.59
C LYS A 83 -10.35 -29.90 11.08
N TRP A 84 -11.47 -29.38 10.57
CA TRP A 84 -11.73 -29.31 9.14
C TRP A 84 -10.69 -28.46 8.41
N LEU A 85 -10.34 -27.29 8.97
CA LEU A 85 -9.30 -26.40 8.42
C LEU A 85 -7.92 -27.08 8.39
N ALA A 86 -7.57 -27.83 9.44
CA ALA A 86 -6.30 -28.56 9.51
C ALA A 86 -6.19 -29.69 8.49
N ALA A 87 -7.32 -30.22 8.01
CA ALA A 87 -7.36 -31.27 6.98
C ALA A 87 -7.30 -30.71 5.54
N GLN A 88 -7.46 -29.40 5.35
CA GLN A 88 -7.46 -28.78 4.02
C GLN A 88 -6.04 -28.66 3.44
N GLN A 89 -5.94 -28.64 2.11
CA GLN A 89 -4.73 -28.20 1.43
C GLN A 89 -4.45 -26.72 1.74
N SER A 90 -3.18 -26.32 1.66
CA SER A 90 -2.73 -24.97 2.04
C SER A 90 -3.55 -23.85 1.39
N ASP A 91 -3.86 -23.97 0.09
CA ASP A 91 -4.60 -22.94 -0.65
C ASP A 91 -6.06 -22.85 -0.22
N ASP A 92 -6.70 -23.99 0.09
CA ASP A 92 -8.10 -24.02 0.51
C ASP A 92 -8.25 -23.61 1.98
N MET A 93 -7.28 -23.96 2.83
CA MET A 93 -7.18 -23.41 4.18
C MET A 93 -7.05 -21.89 4.13
N ALA A 94 -6.17 -21.35 3.27
CA ALA A 94 -5.98 -19.91 3.12
C ALA A 94 -7.25 -19.18 2.64
N LYS A 95 -7.99 -19.75 1.69
CA LYS A 95 -9.29 -19.20 1.24
C LYS A 95 -10.34 -19.25 2.35
N ALA A 96 -10.41 -20.35 3.09
CA ALA A 96 -11.36 -20.51 4.19
C ALA A 96 -11.06 -19.54 5.34
N LEU A 97 -9.80 -19.40 5.75
CA LEU A 97 -9.39 -18.43 6.76
C LEU A 97 -9.67 -17.00 6.32
N ARG A 98 -9.41 -16.65 5.06
CA ARG A 98 -9.80 -15.33 4.51
C ARG A 98 -11.29 -15.09 4.62
N ALA A 99 -12.09 -16.06 4.18
CA ALA A 99 -13.55 -15.94 4.23
C ALA A 99 -14.07 -15.86 5.67
N LEU A 100 -13.44 -16.53 6.65
CA LEU A 100 -13.73 -16.34 8.06
C LEU A 100 -13.33 -14.94 8.54
N GLY A 101 -12.16 -14.44 8.12
CA GLY A 101 -11.73 -13.07 8.39
C GLY A 101 -12.68 -12.00 7.88
N ASP A 102 -13.39 -12.26 6.78
CA ASP A 102 -14.45 -11.37 6.28
C ASP A 102 -15.70 -11.32 7.19
N PHE A 103 -15.83 -12.24 8.14
CA PHE A 103 -16.88 -12.28 9.17
C PHE A 103 -16.37 -11.88 10.56
N CYS A 104 -15.25 -11.18 10.66
CA CYS A 104 -14.67 -10.83 11.96
C CYS A 104 -15.44 -9.75 12.74
N ASP A 105 -16.49 -9.16 12.15
CA ASP A 105 -17.51 -8.40 12.86
C ASP A 105 -18.38 -9.28 13.78
N HIS A 106 -18.39 -10.61 13.56
CA HIS A 106 -19.00 -11.59 14.46
C HIS A 106 -18.03 -11.99 15.57
N THR A 107 -18.35 -11.65 16.83
CA THR A 107 -17.50 -11.95 18.01
C THR A 107 -17.11 -13.41 18.15
N ALA A 108 -17.95 -14.36 17.70
CA ALA A 108 -17.61 -15.78 17.75
C ALA A 108 -16.44 -16.15 16.81
N VAL A 109 -16.38 -15.53 15.62
CA VAL A 109 -15.30 -15.76 14.65
C VAL A 109 -14.00 -15.12 15.11
N GLU A 110 -14.07 -13.92 15.67
CA GLU A 110 -12.92 -13.28 16.30
C GLU A 110 -12.35 -14.15 17.44
N ARG A 111 -13.20 -14.59 18.36
CA ARG A 111 -12.80 -15.51 19.45
C ARG A 111 -12.24 -16.82 18.92
N PHE A 112 -12.76 -17.33 17.81
CA PHE A 112 -12.19 -18.50 17.16
C PHE A 112 -10.72 -18.24 16.79
N PHE A 113 -10.39 -17.13 16.13
CA PHE A 113 -9.00 -16.80 15.81
C PHE A 113 -8.12 -16.60 17.05
N LEU A 114 -8.60 -15.89 18.07
CA LEU A 114 -7.88 -15.68 19.33
C LEU A 114 -7.58 -17.02 20.04
N ASN A 115 -8.57 -17.90 20.12
CA ASN A 115 -8.40 -19.25 20.67
C ASN A 115 -7.40 -20.07 19.83
N GLN A 116 -7.41 -19.93 18.50
CA GLN A 116 -6.41 -20.59 17.66
C GLN A 116 -5.00 -20.04 17.87
N ALA A 117 -4.83 -18.76 18.19
CA ALA A 117 -3.54 -18.19 18.56
C ALA A 117 -2.99 -18.84 19.85
N GLU A 118 -3.83 -18.99 20.87
CA GLU A 118 -3.48 -19.65 22.13
C GLU A 118 -3.15 -21.13 21.93
N VAL A 119 -4.04 -21.89 21.27
CA VAL A 119 -3.89 -23.35 21.09
C VAL A 119 -2.71 -23.72 20.19
N LYS A 120 -2.45 -22.94 19.13
CA LYS A 120 -1.39 -23.26 18.16
C LYS A 120 -0.03 -22.65 18.52
N GLY A 121 0.01 -21.61 19.35
CA GLY A 121 1.23 -20.88 19.70
C GLY A 121 2.04 -20.48 18.44
N GLU A 122 3.28 -20.90 18.36
CA GLU A 122 4.18 -20.56 17.26
C GLU A 122 3.70 -21.00 15.86
N GLU A 123 2.90 -22.08 15.77
CA GLU A 123 2.34 -22.52 14.48
C GLU A 123 1.31 -21.54 13.92
N PHE A 124 0.63 -20.76 14.77
CA PHE A 124 -0.27 -19.69 14.35
C PHE A 124 0.46 -18.64 13.51
N TRP A 125 1.62 -18.20 14.00
CA TRP A 125 2.48 -17.21 13.34
C TRP A 125 3.15 -17.78 12.10
N LYS A 126 3.73 -18.99 12.18
CA LYS A 126 4.38 -19.65 11.04
C LYS A 126 3.43 -19.89 9.88
N LYS A 127 2.22 -20.37 10.16
CA LYS A 127 1.17 -20.62 9.16
C LYS A 127 0.35 -19.37 8.83
N ARG A 128 0.73 -18.20 9.35
CA ARG A 128 0.18 -16.89 9.00
C ARG A 128 -1.34 -16.76 9.21
N TRP A 129 -1.87 -17.41 10.24
CA TRP A 129 -3.29 -17.31 10.61
C TRP A 129 -3.70 -15.85 10.88
N TYR A 130 -2.80 -15.07 11.50
CA TYR A 130 -3.01 -13.66 11.77
C TYR A 130 -3.35 -12.78 10.56
N LYS A 131 -2.94 -13.17 9.34
CA LYS A 131 -3.16 -12.34 8.14
C LYS A 131 -4.64 -12.13 7.83
N TYR A 132 -5.49 -13.00 8.36
CA TYR A 132 -6.93 -12.98 8.12
C TYR A 132 -7.68 -12.29 9.27
N MET A 133 -6.94 -11.72 10.23
CA MET A 133 -7.52 -10.94 11.33
C MET A 133 -7.45 -9.43 11.10
N ASN A 134 -7.03 -9.00 9.92
CA ASN A 134 -6.90 -7.59 9.54
C ASN A 134 -8.24 -6.82 9.53
N LYS A 135 -9.38 -7.51 9.51
CA LYS A 135 -10.73 -6.95 9.61
C LYS A 135 -11.36 -7.11 11.00
N CYS A 136 -10.65 -7.68 11.98
CA CYS A 136 -11.15 -7.83 13.34
C CYS A 136 -10.78 -6.58 14.16
N PRO A 137 -11.75 -5.77 14.61
CA PRO A 137 -11.46 -4.46 15.21
C PRO A 137 -11.26 -4.48 16.73
N SER A 138 -11.28 -5.64 17.39
CA SER A 138 -11.27 -5.68 18.87
C SER A 138 -9.92 -5.38 19.49
N THR A 139 -9.99 -4.87 20.72
CA THR A 139 -8.81 -4.61 21.55
C THR A 139 -7.99 -5.88 21.76
N GLU A 140 -8.62 -7.04 21.99
CA GLU A 140 -7.90 -8.31 22.18
C GLU A 140 -7.06 -8.70 20.96
N VAL A 141 -7.56 -8.49 19.74
CA VAL A 141 -6.79 -8.73 18.51
C VAL A 141 -5.63 -7.74 18.39
N THR A 142 -5.88 -6.46 18.67
CA THR A 142 -4.82 -5.46 18.62
C THR A 142 -3.72 -5.72 19.66
N ASP A 143 -4.08 -6.18 20.85
CA ASP A 143 -3.14 -6.50 21.93
C ASP A 143 -2.33 -7.77 21.62
N LEU A 144 -2.96 -8.77 21.01
CA LEU A 144 -2.26 -9.95 20.48
C LEU A 144 -1.15 -9.51 19.49
N PHE A 145 -1.46 -8.60 18.58
CA PHE A 145 -0.45 -8.11 17.64
C PHE A 145 0.62 -7.24 18.27
N LYS A 146 0.25 -6.30 19.15
CA LYS A 146 1.21 -5.47 19.87
C LYS A 146 2.19 -6.33 20.65
N SER A 147 1.69 -7.29 21.42
CA SER A 147 2.55 -8.18 22.23
C SER A 147 3.55 -8.99 21.39
N GLU A 148 3.18 -9.37 20.16
CA GLU A 148 4.10 -10.05 19.24
C GLU A 148 5.10 -9.08 18.60
N LEU A 149 4.68 -7.86 18.25
CA LEU A 149 5.56 -6.82 17.71
C LEU A 149 6.57 -6.29 18.73
N GLU A 150 6.18 -6.21 20.00
CA GLU A 150 7.02 -5.77 21.12
C GLU A 150 8.18 -6.75 21.41
N LYS A 151 8.14 -7.97 20.88
CA LYS A 151 9.31 -8.87 20.86
C LYS A 151 10.46 -8.33 20.00
N GLY A 152 10.19 -7.39 19.11
CA GLY A 152 11.21 -6.67 18.33
C GLY A 152 12.11 -7.62 17.54
N GLU A 153 13.41 -7.62 17.86
CA GLU A 153 14.44 -8.39 17.14
C GLU A 153 14.33 -9.92 17.38
N ASP A 154 13.59 -10.36 18.39
CA ASP A 154 13.39 -11.78 18.68
C ASP A 154 12.46 -12.48 17.66
N ILE A 155 11.73 -11.71 16.84
CA ILE A 155 10.92 -12.26 15.75
C ILE A 155 11.59 -12.07 14.38
N PRO A 156 11.50 -13.07 13.47
CA PRO A 156 12.08 -12.93 12.14
C PRO A 156 11.57 -11.67 11.42
N ARG A 157 12.48 -10.91 10.81
CA ARG A 157 12.18 -9.63 10.13
C ARG A 157 10.96 -9.69 9.18
N ASN A 158 10.88 -10.72 8.35
CA ASN A 158 9.76 -10.90 7.42
C ASN A 158 8.42 -11.15 8.13
N ARG A 159 8.45 -11.74 9.33
CA ARG A 159 7.28 -11.91 10.20
C ARG A 159 6.91 -10.58 10.85
N TYR A 160 7.88 -9.84 11.40
CA TYR A 160 7.64 -8.54 12.01
C TYR A 160 6.85 -7.62 11.08
N PHE A 161 7.31 -7.43 9.84
CA PHE A 161 6.61 -6.54 8.89
C PHE A 161 5.24 -7.05 8.46
N ALA A 162 5.07 -8.37 8.33
CA ALA A 162 3.77 -8.95 8.00
C ALA A 162 2.75 -8.79 9.15
N ILE A 163 3.21 -8.89 10.40
CA ILE A 163 2.37 -8.63 11.58
C ILE A 163 2.07 -7.15 11.69
N LEU A 164 3.06 -6.27 11.50
CA LEU A 164 2.88 -4.82 11.54
C LEU A 164 1.80 -4.35 10.54
N SER A 165 1.82 -4.88 9.31
CA SER A 165 0.79 -4.60 8.31
C SER A 165 -0.60 -5.09 8.74
N SER A 166 -0.68 -6.29 9.33
CA SER A 166 -1.95 -6.85 9.81
C SER A 166 -2.50 -6.08 11.01
N TYR A 167 -1.63 -5.70 11.94
CA TYR A 167 -1.92 -4.83 13.07
C TYR A 167 -2.45 -3.48 12.62
N ALA A 168 -1.72 -2.81 11.72
CA ALA A 168 -2.10 -1.49 11.22
C ALA A 168 -3.49 -1.53 10.59
N ARG A 169 -3.77 -2.52 9.73
CA ARG A 169 -5.09 -2.69 9.10
C ARG A 169 -6.22 -2.97 10.10
N SER A 170 -5.95 -3.81 11.11
CA SER A 170 -6.93 -4.19 12.14
C SER A 170 -7.25 -3.02 13.08
N ALA A 171 -6.22 -2.32 13.56
CA ALA A 171 -6.38 -1.22 14.52
C ALA A 171 -6.75 0.12 13.85
N GLY A 172 -6.53 0.26 12.54
CA GLY A 172 -6.83 1.48 11.80
C GLY A 172 -6.14 2.71 12.39
N ALA A 173 -6.90 3.78 12.64
CA ALA A 173 -6.38 5.01 13.25
C ALA A 173 -5.72 4.78 14.63
N ASP A 174 -6.16 3.77 15.39
CA ASP A 174 -5.62 3.48 16.72
C ASP A 174 -4.23 2.82 16.65
N ALA A 175 -3.80 2.38 15.45
CA ALA A 175 -2.44 1.89 15.22
C ALA A 175 -1.39 3.01 15.28
N ILE A 176 -1.78 4.24 14.93
CA ILE A 176 -0.87 5.36 14.62
C ILE A 176 0.05 5.70 15.80
N PRO A 177 -0.44 5.87 17.05
CA PRO A 177 0.44 6.17 18.19
C PRO A 177 1.46 5.06 18.46
N PHE A 178 1.09 3.80 18.26
CA PHE A 178 2.02 2.69 18.40
C PHE A 178 3.10 2.73 17.32
N ILE A 179 2.73 2.95 16.05
CA ILE A 179 3.67 3.07 14.94
C ILE A 179 4.65 4.23 15.18
N GLU A 180 4.18 5.39 15.67
CA GLU A 180 5.06 6.49 16.08
C GLU A 180 6.03 6.08 17.19
N SER A 181 5.55 5.41 18.25
CA SER A 181 6.42 4.99 19.37
C SER A 181 7.49 3.98 18.94
N GLN A 182 7.16 3.08 18.01
CA GLN A 182 8.12 2.12 17.45
C GLN A 182 9.16 2.84 16.57
N PHE A 183 8.76 3.90 15.88
CA PHE A 183 9.67 4.72 15.10
C PHE A 183 10.72 5.41 16.00
N GLU A 184 10.27 6.00 17.10
CA GLU A 184 11.13 6.72 18.06
C GLU A 184 12.12 5.81 18.80
N THR A 185 11.82 4.52 18.92
CA THR A 185 12.62 3.55 19.69
C THR A 185 13.52 2.66 18.83
N THR A 186 13.31 2.61 17.51
CA THR A 186 14.15 1.81 16.60
C THR A 186 15.20 2.67 15.90
N GLU A 187 16.44 2.18 15.81
CA GLU A 187 17.51 2.82 15.03
C GLU A 187 17.64 2.21 13.62
N ASN A 188 16.90 1.14 13.33
CA ASN A 188 17.02 0.42 12.07
C ASN A 188 16.31 1.18 10.94
N ALA A 189 17.10 1.74 10.03
CA ALA A 189 16.61 2.51 8.89
C ALA A 189 15.64 1.76 7.98
N GLU A 190 15.72 0.43 7.92
CA GLU A 190 14.76 -0.35 7.16
C GLU A 190 13.44 -0.55 7.91
N THR A 191 13.50 -0.77 9.23
CA THR A 191 12.31 -0.78 10.09
C THR A 191 11.55 0.53 9.97
N HIS A 192 12.26 1.67 9.93
CA HIS A 192 11.66 2.98 9.66
C HIS A 192 10.85 3.01 8.35
N MET A 193 11.37 2.46 7.25
CA MET A 193 10.61 2.41 5.99
C MET A 193 9.30 1.63 6.15
N ASN A 194 9.36 0.46 6.80
CA ASN A 194 8.19 -0.39 6.98
C ASN A 194 7.16 0.22 7.94
N LEU A 195 7.61 0.93 8.98
CA LEU A 195 6.75 1.71 9.86
C LEU A 195 6.05 2.84 9.09
N ILE A 196 6.76 3.52 8.19
CA ILE A 196 6.16 4.52 7.31
C ILE A 196 5.12 3.92 6.37
N SER A 197 5.37 2.74 5.79
CA SER A 197 4.37 2.03 4.97
C SER A 197 3.14 1.62 5.79
N ALA A 198 3.31 1.29 7.07
CA ALA A 198 2.23 0.88 7.96
C ALA A 198 1.18 1.98 8.18
N PHE A 199 1.52 3.27 7.99
CA PHE A 199 0.54 4.35 8.00
C PHE A 199 -0.49 4.25 6.85
N ALA A 200 -0.07 3.82 5.65
CA ALA A 200 -1.00 3.56 4.56
C ALA A 200 -1.89 2.34 4.86
N ASP A 201 -1.33 1.29 5.46
CA ASP A 201 -2.08 0.11 5.91
C ASP A 201 -3.13 0.49 6.97
N ALA A 202 -2.77 1.29 7.97
CA ALA A 202 -3.66 1.83 9.00
C ALA A 202 -4.78 2.70 8.41
N SER A 203 -4.53 3.32 7.26
CA SER A 203 -5.50 4.15 6.54
C SER A 203 -6.35 3.35 5.56
N GLY A 204 -6.18 2.02 5.47
CA GLY A 204 -6.97 1.16 4.58
C GLY A 204 -6.57 1.23 3.10
N VAL A 205 -5.46 1.88 2.75
CA VAL A 205 -5.01 2.03 1.36
C VAL A 205 -4.88 0.66 0.69
N GLY A 206 -5.44 0.55 -0.53
CA GLY A 206 -5.49 -0.68 -1.31
C GLY A 206 -6.43 -1.76 -0.78
N GLY A 207 -7.21 -1.48 0.28
CA GLY A 207 -8.27 -2.36 0.78
C GLY A 207 -9.57 -2.25 -0.01
N GLU A 208 -10.48 -3.21 0.18
CA GLU A 208 -11.79 -3.26 -0.48
C GLU A 208 -12.70 -2.09 -0.07
N ASP A 209 -12.57 -1.65 1.18
CA ASP A 209 -13.36 -0.55 1.77
C ASP A 209 -12.83 0.84 1.37
N GLY A 210 -11.68 0.90 0.68
CA GLY A 210 -10.99 2.13 0.34
C GLY A 210 -10.27 2.80 1.53
N THR A 211 -9.80 4.02 1.30
CA THR A 211 -9.04 4.78 2.29
C THR A 211 -9.95 5.39 3.36
N ASP A 212 -9.73 5.05 4.63
CA ASP A 212 -10.36 5.72 5.77
C ASP A 212 -9.78 7.14 5.93
N ARG A 213 -10.63 8.16 5.74
CA ARG A 213 -10.20 9.56 5.74
C ARG A 213 -9.71 10.05 7.11
N LYS A 214 -10.24 9.51 8.21
CA LYS A 214 -9.84 9.92 9.57
C LYS A 214 -8.45 9.37 9.87
N ALA A 215 -8.23 8.08 9.57
CA ALA A 215 -6.93 7.43 9.70
C ALA A 215 -5.91 8.05 8.74
N ALA A 216 -6.28 8.35 7.49
CA ALA A 216 -5.41 9.00 6.51
C ALA A 216 -4.94 10.38 7.01
N LYS A 217 -5.84 11.22 7.52
CA LYS A 217 -5.47 12.53 8.07
C LYS A 217 -4.50 12.41 9.26
N ALA A 218 -4.72 11.45 10.14
CA ALA A 218 -3.83 11.21 11.27
C ALA A 218 -2.46 10.68 10.79
N SER A 219 -2.45 9.76 9.84
CA SER A 219 -1.24 9.21 9.21
C SER A 219 -0.40 10.29 8.53
N ILE A 220 -1.03 11.19 7.75
CA ILE A 220 -0.37 12.34 7.13
C ILE A 220 0.30 13.22 8.19
N ALA A 221 -0.43 13.57 9.26
CA ALA A 221 0.11 14.40 10.33
C ALA A 221 1.31 13.74 11.02
N SER A 222 1.24 12.44 11.28
CA SER A 222 2.33 11.64 11.85
C SER A 222 3.55 11.57 10.93
N ILE A 223 3.36 11.32 9.63
CA ILE A 223 4.47 11.31 8.66
C ILE A 223 5.16 12.67 8.61
N ASN A 224 4.39 13.77 8.55
CA ASN A 224 4.93 15.13 8.54
C ASN A 224 5.67 15.47 9.85
N LYS A 225 5.18 15.00 11.00
CA LYS A 225 5.85 15.12 12.30
C LYS A 225 7.19 14.38 12.31
N LEU A 226 7.25 13.18 11.75
CA LEU A 226 8.46 12.34 11.73
C LEU A 226 9.48 12.75 10.67
N ALA A 227 9.03 13.39 9.58
CA ALA A 227 9.83 13.76 8.42
C ALA A 227 11.23 14.36 8.70
N PRO A 228 11.41 15.30 9.65
CA PRO A 228 12.74 15.88 9.93
C PRO A 228 13.80 14.86 10.39
N ASN A 229 13.35 13.76 10.99
CA ASN A 229 14.19 12.73 11.58
C ASN A 229 14.32 11.49 10.68
N LEU A 230 13.64 11.45 9.54
CA LEU A 230 13.71 10.34 8.61
C LEU A 230 15.05 10.34 7.86
N GLY A 231 15.64 9.15 7.71
CA GLY A 231 16.73 8.92 6.75
C GLY A 231 16.21 8.91 5.31
N ASP A 232 17.11 9.07 4.34
CA ASP A 232 16.78 9.21 2.91
C ASP A 232 15.78 8.18 2.39
N LYS A 233 15.99 6.88 2.66
CA LYS A 233 15.08 5.83 2.18
C LYS A 233 13.71 5.86 2.84
N ALA A 234 13.64 6.27 4.11
CA ALA A 234 12.38 6.44 4.82
C ALA A 234 11.63 7.69 4.32
N LEU A 235 12.34 8.76 3.91
CA LEU A 235 11.74 9.90 3.22
C LEU A 235 11.17 9.52 1.85
N ASP A 236 11.91 8.73 1.07
CA ASP A 236 11.43 8.24 -0.23
C ASP A 236 10.15 7.39 -0.04
N GLN A 237 10.13 6.52 0.98
CA GLN A 237 8.93 5.75 1.33
C GLN A 237 7.80 6.63 1.85
N ALA A 238 8.10 7.67 2.65
CA ALA A 238 7.11 8.62 3.15
C ALA A 238 6.44 9.39 2.02
N ARG A 239 7.22 9.79 1.00
CA ARG A 239 6.67 10.41 -0.22
C ARG A 239 5.69 9.49 -0.93
N ILE A 240 6.05 8.21 -1.11
CA ILE A 240 5.17 7.21 -1.73
C ILE A 240 3.89 7.03 -0.90
N THR A 241 4.03 6.90 0.43
CA THR A 241 2.91 6.74 1.35
C THR A 241 1.98 7.96 1.30
N LEU A 242 2.50 9.19 1.32
CA LEU A 242 1.69 10.42 1.24
C LEU A 242 0.95 10.54 -0.09
N LYS A 243 1.59 10.18 -1.22
CA LYS A 243 0.90 10.12 -2.53
C LYS A 243 -0.23 9.09 -2.53
N ALA A 244 -0.02 7.92 -1.90
CA ALA A 244 -1.07 6.90 -1.78
C ALA A 244 -2.21 7.31 -0.82
N LEU A 245 -1.98 8.33 0.01
CA LEU A 245 -2.98 8.97 0.88
C LEU A 245 -3.61 10.22 0.24
N ASP A 246 -3.39 10.44 -1.06
CA ASP A 246 -3.86 11.59 -1.83
C ASP A 246 -3.38 12.96 -1.29
N ASP A 247 -2.18 13.02 -0.68
CA ASP A 247 -1.55 14.26 -0.17
C ASP A 247 -0.25 14.60 -0.89
N GLU A 248 -0.36 14.90 -2.19
CA GLU A 248 0.76 15.33 -3.03
C GLU A 248 1.52 16.55 -2.48
N PRO A 249 0.85 17.62 -1.96
CA PRO A 249 1.56 18.77 -1.40
C PRO A 249 2.52 18.41 -0.26
N SER A 250 2.09 17.56 0.69
CA SER A 250 3.00 17.09 1.74
C SER A 250 4.10 16.19 1.17
N ALA A 251 3.77 15.32 0.21
CA ALA A 251 4.76 14.45 -0.43
C ALA A 251 5.88 15.25 -1.11
N ASP A 252 5.53 16.33 -1.81
CA ASP A 252 6.49 17.20 -2.46
C ASP A 252 7.27 18.04 -1.44
N ALA A 253 6.62 18.52 -0.38
CA ALA A 253 7.28 19.23 0.72
C ALA A 253 8.35 18.39 1.45
N LEU A 254 8.35 17.06 1.33
CA LEU A 254 9.41 16.21 1.88
C LEU A 254 10.77 16.40 1.18
N ALA A 255 10.82 16.98 -0.02
CA ALA A 255 12.08 17.29 -0.71
C ALA A 255 13.02 18.15 0.15
N GLN A 256 12.45 19.08 0.94
CA GLN A 256 13.21 19.94 1.85
C GLN A 256 14.03 19.14 2.88
N TYR A 257 13.51 17.99 3.34
CA TYR A 257 14.21 17.12 4.28
C TYR A 257 15.18 16.19 3.55
N ARG A 258 14.76 15.68 2.37
CA ARG A 258 15.53 14.76 1.53
C ARG A 258 16.85 15.37 1.04
N TYR A 259 16.81 16.66 0.73
CA TYR A 259 17.95 17.40 0.19
C TYR A 259 18.46 18.49 1.14
N LYS A 260 18.18 18.39 2.45
CA LYS A 260 18.57 19.41 3.45
C LYS A 260 20.07 19.76 3.40
N GLY A 261 20.93 18.79 3.12
CA GLY A 261 22.38 18.98 2.98
C GLY A 261 22.84 19.60 1.66
N LEU A 262 21.91 19.93 0.76
CA LEU A 262 22.15 20.52 -0.56
C LEU A 262 21.45 21.88 -0.72
N ALA A 263 20.75 22.35 0.32
CA ALA A 263 20.17 23.68 0.35
C ALA A 263 21.27 24.74 0.28
N GLN A 264 21.01 25.79 -0.49
CA GLN A 264 21.89 26.96 -0.58
C GLN A 264 21.79 27.81 0.71
N GLU A 265 22.63 28.83 0.85
CA GLU A 265 22.62 29.71 2.04
C GLU A 265 21.26 30.43 2.26
N ASP A 266 20.54 30.72 1.17
CA ASP A 266 19.18 31.29 1.20
C ASP A 266 18.09 30.22 1.43
N GLY A 267 18.48 28.96 1.57
CA GLY A 267 17.61 27.80 1.74
C GLY A 267 17.07 27.19 0.45
N SER A 268 17.23 27.84 -0.71
CA SER A 268 16.75 27.34 -2.00
C SER A 268 17.49 26.09 -2.46
N PHE A 269 16.96 25.38 -3.45
CA PHE A 269 17.70 24.36 -4.17
C PHE A 269 18.25 24.88 -5.49
N MET A 270 19.53 24.57 -5.74
CA MET A 270 20.19 24.85 -7.00
C MET A 270 20.13 23.61 -7.89
N TRP A 271 19.38 23.68 -8.98
CA TRP A 271 19.34 22.65 -10.01
C TRP A 271 20.06 23.12 -11.28
N GLY A 272 20.11 22.26 -12.30
CA GLY A 272 20.72 22.60 -13.58
C GLY A 272 20.00 21.94 -14.72
N VAL A 273 19.96 22.61 -15.86
CA VAL A 273 19.36 22.07 -17.08
C VAL A 273 20.31 22.30 -18.24
N ILE A 274 20.50 21.27 -19.05
CA ILE A 274 21.19 21.35 -20.33
C ILE A 274 20.19 20.95 -21.42
N ALA A 275 20.06 21.76 -22.47
CA ALA A 275 19.38 21.37 -23.69
C ALA A 275 20.38 21.38 -24.85
N ILE A 276 20.47 20.28 -25.59
CA ILE A 276 21.40 20.12 -26.70
C ILE A 276 20.60 20.11 -27.99
N GLU A 277 20.74 21.16 -28.81
CA GLU A 277 20.26 21.12 -30.19
C GLU A 277 21.26 20.31 -31.02
N ASP A 278 20.89 19.12 -31.47
CA ASP A 278 21.75 18.25 -32.28
C ASP A 278 21.22 18.18 -33.70
N VAL A 279 21.93 18.83 -34.64
CA VAL A 279 21.39 19.08 -35.98
C VAL A 279 22.37 18.63 -37.05
N THR A 280 21.84 17.91 -38.05
CA THR A 280 22.54 17.68 -39.31
C THR A 280 22.05 18.67 -40.36
N CYS A 281 22.88 19.68 -40.63
CA CYS A 281 22.56 20.77 -41.55
C CYS A 281 22.58 20.33 -43.02
N LYS A 282 21.99 21.17 -43.89
CA LYS A 282 22.08 20.99 -45.34
C LYS A 282 23.54 20.75 -45.78
N LYS A 283 23.78 19.70 -46.58
CA LYS A 283 25.11 19.17 -46.97
C LYS A 283 25.82 18.31 -45.90
N GLY A 284 25.09 17.75 -44.93
CA GLY A 284 25.60 16.73 -44.01
C GLY A 284 26.51 17.24 -42.89
N LYS A 285 26.60 18.57 -42.69
CA LYS A 285 27.43 19.16 -41.64
C LYS A 285 26.73 19.04 -40.29
N LYS A 286 27.39 18.41 -39.31
CA LYS A 286 26.87 18.30 -37.95
C LYS A 286 27.15 19.57 -37.15
N ARG A 287 26.17 20.03 -36.39
CA ARG A 287 26.28 21.15 -35.45
C ARG A 287 25.59 20.80 -34.15
N GLN A 288 26.13 21.31 -33.06
CA GLN A 288 25.52 21.20 -31.74
C GLN A 288 25.50 22.57 -31.06
N ASN A 289 24.37 22.97 -30.50
CA ASN A 289 24.30 24.06 -29.54
C ASN A 289 24.04 23.47 -28.15
N PHE A 290 24.85 23.84 -27.16
CA PHE A 290 24.65 23.47 -25.76
C PHE A 290 24.07 24.66 -25.02
N HIS A 291 22.79 24.57 -24.68
CA HIS A 291 22.09 25.54 -23.84
C HIS A 291 22.21 25.06 -22.40
N SER A 292 22.57 25.95 -21.46
CA SER A 292 22.66 25.59 -20.05
C SER A 292 22.21 26.72 -19.13
N ALA A 293 21.50 26.39 -18.05
CA ALA A 293 21.20 27.31 -16.96
C ALA A 293 21.23 26.61 -15.60
N VAL A 294 21.45 27.42 -14.58
CA VAL A 294 21.06 27.11 -13.20
C VAL A 294 19.56 27.35 -13.05
N VAL A 295 18.87 26.44 -12.36
CA VAL A 295 17.46 26.61 -11.99
C VAL A 295 17.34 26.70 -10.47
N ARG A 296 16.81 27.80 -9.95
CA ARG A 296 16.62 28.04 -8.52
C ARG A 296 15.20 27.66 -8.11
N ASP A 297 15.08 26.67 -7.24
CA ASP A 297 13.82 26.28 -6.60
C ASP A 297 13.73 26.93 -5.20
N GLU A 298 12.98 28.02 -5.11
CA GLU A 298 12.74 28.72 -3.85
C GLU A 298 11.68 28.00 -2.97
N THR A 299 10.86 27.14 -3.57
CA THR A 299 9.78 26.40 -2.89
C THR A 299 10.30 25.22 -2.07
N LYS A 300 11.41 24.60 -2.51
CA LYS A 300 12.02 23.40 -1.93
C LYS A 300 11.08 22.19 -1.94
N THR A 301 10.21 22.12 -2.95
CA THR A 301 9.22 21.04 -3.11
C THR A 301 9.58 20.09 -4.27
N THR A 302 10.63 20.41 -5.02
CA THR A 302 10.95 19.67 -6.23
C THR A 302 11.77 18.41 -5.94
N TRP A 303 11.30 17.30 -6.50
CA TRP A 303 12.02 16.04 -6.52
C TRP A 303 12.71 15.83 -7.86
N GLY A 304 13.80 15.06 -7.88
CA GLY A 304 14.59 14.84 -9.10
C GLY A 304 13.80 14.22 -10.26
N ASP A 305 12.75 13.43 -9.98
CA ASP A 305 11.86 12.86 -10.99
C ASP A 305 10.85 13.87 -11.55
N ALA A 306 10.40 14.84 -10.75
CA ALA A 306 9.53 15.93 -11.19
C ALA A 306 10.31 17.05 -11.90
N PHE A 307 11.58 17.24 -11.55
CA PHE A 307 12.41 18.32 -12.09
C PHE A 307 12.60 18.22 -13.61
N GLU A 308 12.68 17.02 -14.18
CA GLU A 308 12.91 16.85 -15.62
C GLU A 308 11.81 17.52 -16.46
N GLU A 309 10.54 17.25 -16.15
CA GLU A 309 9.41 17.83 -16.87
C GLU A 309 9.32 19.35 -16.67
N GLN A 310 9.57 19.83 -15.45
CA GLN A 310 9.56 21.25 -15.11
C GLN A 310 10.67 22.01 -15.84
N ALA A 311 11.90 21.49 -15.79
CA ALA A 311 13.07 22.08 -16.44
C ALA A 311 12.90 22.16 -17.95
N LYS A 312 12.33 21.10 -18.56
CA LYS A 312 12.02 21.10 -19.99
C LYS A 312 10.98 22.16 -20.33
N ALA A 313 9.87 22.22 -19.61
CA ALA A 313 8.82 23.22 -19.85
C ALA A 313 9.35 24.66 -19.73
N LEU A 314 10.22 24.92 -18.75
CA LEU A 314 10.87 26.22 -18.57
C LEU A 314 11.81 26.55 -19.73
N ALA A 315 12.68 25.61 -20.12
CA ALA A 315 13.60 25.78 -21.23
C ALA A 315 12.85 26.02 -22.56
N ASP A 316 11.79 25.26 -22.84
CA ASP A 316 10.96 25.41 -24.05
C ASP A 316 10.23 26.76 -24.11
N THR A 317 9.93 27.34 -22.95
CA THR A 317 9.25 28.63 -22.86
C THR A 317 10.23 29.80 -22.96
N GLN A 318 11.45 29.65 -22.44
CA GLN A 318 12.42 30.75 -22.28
C GLN A 318 13.52 30.75 -23.35
N TRP A 319 13.79 29.62 -24.00
CA TRP A 319 14.90 29.48 -24.92
C TRP A 319 14.43 29.29 -26.36
N ASP A 320 15.15 29.94 -27.27
CA ASP A 320 14.95 29.81 -28.70
C ASP A 320 15.83 28.68 -29.27
N PHE A 321 15.21 27.53 -29.58
CA PHE A 321 15.86 26.42 -30.29
C PHE A 321 15.74 26.59 -31.81
N LEU A 322 16.65 27.37 -32.39
CA LEU A 322 16.58 27.77 -33.80
C LEU A 322 17.65 27.12 -34.69
N LEU A 323 18.51 26.25 -34.18
CA LEU A 323 19.65 25.71 -34.95
C LEU A 323 19.20 24.95 -36.20
N GLU A 324 18.16 24.12 -36.06
CA GLU A 324 17.57 23.35 -37.17
C GLU A 324 17.09 24.28 -38.29
N LYS A 325 16.24 25.24 -37.92
CA LYS A 325 15.70 26.27 -38.84
C LYS A 325 16.82 27.09 -39.48
N ASN A 326 17.81 27.51 -38.70
CA ASN A 326 18.92 28.36 -39.13
C ASN A 326 19.85 27.64 -40.11
N CYS A 327 20.03 26.33 -39.98
CA CYS A 327 20.90 25.57 -40.88
C CYS A 327 20.16 24.69 -41.89
N LYS A 328 18.83 24.79 -41.95
CA LYS A 328 17.95 24.11 -42.90
C LYS A 328 18.21 22.60 -42.91
N GLY A 329 18.32 22.03 -41.72
CA GLY A 329 18.62 20.63 -41.47
C GLY A 329 17.47 19.90 -40.78
N GLU A 330 17.77 18.71 -40.28
CA GLU A 330 16.93 17.96 -39.36
C GLU A 330 17.70 17.80 -38.05
N GLY A 331 17.00 17.82 -36.92
CA GLY A 331 17.61 17.65 -35.62
C GLY A 331 16.63 17.35 -34.51
N GLU A 332 17.18 17.22 -33.32
CA GLU A 332 16.44 16.98 -32.08
C GLU A 332 16.99 17.86 -30.96
N VAL A 333 16.19 18.08 -29.93
CA VAL A 333 16.62 18.71 -28.69
C VAL A 333 16.65 17.65 -27.59
N ILE A 334 17.82 17.46 -26.99
CA ILE A 334 18.05 16.48 -25.92
C ILE A 334 18.22 17.23 -24.60
N TYR A 335 17.40 16.91 -23.61
CA TYR A 335 17.49 17.50 -22.28
C TYR A 335 18.32 16.60 -21.35
N ILE A 336 19.11 17.24 -20.49
CA ILE A 336 19.87 16.58 -19.44
C ILE A 336 19.67 17.39 -18.16
N VAL A 337 19.21 16.71 -17.13
CA VAL A 337 18.99 17.27 -15.78
C VAL A 337 19.66 16.39 -14.73
N PRO A 338 20.06 16.93 -13.57
CA PRO A 338 20.59 16.13 -12.48
C PRO A 338 19.45 15.45 -11.71
N THR A 339 19.76 14.34 -11.04
CA THR A 339 18.80 13.58 -10.22
C THR A 339 18.60 14.17 -8.81
N ARG A 340 19.34 15.22 -8.47
CA ARG A 340 19.33 15.92 -7.17
C ARG A 340 19.90 17.34 -7.35
N PRO A 341 19.63 18.27 -6.44
CA PRO A 341 20.21 19.61 -6.53
C PRO A 341 21.73 19.58 -6.27
N PHE A 342 22.41 20.62 -6.73
CA PHE A 342 23.82 20.86 -6.51
C PHE A 342 24.06 21.51 -5.16
N LEU A 343 25.16 21.12 -4.52
CA LEU A 343 25.59 21.72 -3.26
C LEU A 343 25.99 23.19 -3.45
N ASN A 344 26.64 23.51 -4.58
CA ASN A 344 27.17 24.84 -4.88
C ASN A 344 27.49 24.97 -6.39
N GLN A 345 27.90 26.18 -6.78
CA GLN A 345 28.26 26.51 -8.17
C GLN A 345 29.38 25.62 -8.73
N GLU A 346 30.40 25.29 -7.94
CA GLU A 346 31.52 24.44 -8.37
C GLU A 346 31.04 23.04 -8.78
N LYS A 347 30.10 22.45 -8.03
CA LYS A 347 29.50 21.14 -8.37
C LYS A 347 28.64 21.22 -9.62
N TYR A 348 27.91 22.31 -9.81
CA TYR A 348 27.17 22.54 -11.05
C TYR A 348 28.13 22.67 -12.25
N ASP A 349 29.18 23.48 -12.16
CA ASP A 349 30.13 23.71 -13.26
C ASP A 349 30.85 22.41 -13.64
N ALA A 350 31.25 21.60 -12.66
CA ALA A 350 31.85 20.29 -12.89
C ALA A 350 30.88 19.31 -13.58
N TRP A 351 29.59 19.34 -13.21
CA TRP A 351 28.55 18.54 -13.86
C TRP A 351 28.30 19.01 -15.30
N LEU A 352 28.24 20.33 -15.51
CA LEU A 352 28.05 20.94 -16.83
C LEU A 352 29.20 20.55 -17.77
N GLU A 353 30.45 20.73 -17.34
CA GLU A 353 31.62 20.38 -18.17
C GLU A 353 31.70 18.89 -18.46
N SER A 354 31.38 18.03 -17.48
CA SER A 354 31.34 16.58 -17.68
C SER A 354 30.30 16.15 -18.72
N ASN A 355 29.09 16.72 -18.66
CA ASN A 355 28.03 16.44 -19.64
C ASN A 355 28.37 17.03 -21.01
N ARG A 356 28.92 18.24 -21.05
CA ARG A 356 29.40 18.88 -22.28
C ARG A 356 30.44 18.01 -22.97
N SER A 357 31.49 17.61 -22.26
CA SER A 357 32.57 16.78 -22.79
C SER A 357 32.09 15.39 -23.24
N SER A 358 31.18 14.75 -22.50
CA SER A 358 30.68 13.41 -22.84
C SER A 358 29.64 13.38 -23.97
N LYS A 359 28.92 14.48 -24.19
CA LYS A 359 27.87 14.60 -25.23
C LYS A 359 28.32 15.33 -26.50
N ALA A 360 29.48 16.00 -26.44
CA ALA A 360 30.12 16.61 -27.59
C ALA A 360 30.43 15.58 -28.68
N LYS A 361 29.84 15.75 -29.86
CA LYS A 361 30.12 14.90 -31.03
C LYS A 361 31.41 15.39 -31.71
N PRO A 362 32.45 14.54 -31.90
CA PRO A 362 33.74 14.97 -32.46
C PRO A 362 33.69 15.64 -33.83
N ALA A 363 32.67 15.32 -34.64
CA ALA A 363 32.47 15.86 -35.99
C ALA A 363 31.54 17.08 -36.03
N ALA A 364 30.97 17.50 -34.91
CA ALA A 364 30.04 18.62 -34.85
C ALA A 364 30.78 19.94 -34.57
N LYS A 365 30.35 21.03 -35.21
CA LYS A 365 30.70 22.37 -34.74
C LYS A 365 29.86 22.69 -33.51
N ILE A 366 30.52 22.82 -32.36
CA ILE A 366 29.88 23.05 -31.06
C ILE A 366 29.83 24.55 -30.76
N ARG A 367 28.72 25.01 -30.20
CA ARG A 367 28.56 26.34 -29.61
C ARG A 367 27.92 26.20 -28.23
N ASP A 368 28.54 26.82 -27.24
CA ASP A 368 27.96 26.95 -25.90
C ASP A 368 27.11 28.23 -25.82
N ILE A 369 25.92 28.11 -25.24
CA ILE A 369 24.93 29.17 -25.08
C ILE A 369 24.52 29.18 -23.60
N PRO A 370 25.28 29.85 -22.72
CA PRO A 370 24.86 30.01 -21.34
C PRO A 370 23.64 30.92 -21.28
N HIS A 371 22.65 30.52 -20.47
CA HIS A 371 21.48 31.32 -20.16
C HIS A 371 21.57 31.85 -18.73
N GLU A 372 20.83 32.92 -18.48
CA GLU A 372 20.65 33.46 -17.13
C GLU A 372 19.95 32.44 -16.22
N GLU A 373 20.07 32.65 -14.91
CA GLU A 373 19.40 31.82 -13.90
C GLU A 373 17.88 31.82 -14.11
N ILE A 374 17.29 30.62 -14.08
CA ILE A 374 15.85 30.42 -14.15
C ILE A 374 15.30 30.29 -12.73
N LYS A 375 14.22 30.99 -12.41
CA LYS A 375 13.49 30.84 -11.14
C LYS A 375 12.25 30.00 -11.33
N MET A 376 11.99 29.08 -10.39
CA MET A 376 10.77 28.27 -10.33
C MET A 376 9.76 28.83 -9.33
#